data_AF-A0A126SY66-F1
#
_entry.id   AF-A0A126SY66-F1
#
_cell.length_a   1.000
_cell.length_b   1.000
_cell.length_c   1.000
_cell.angle_alpha   90.00
_cell.angle_beta   90.00
_cell.angle_gamma   90.00
#
_symmetry.space_group_name_H-M   'P 1'
#
loop_
_entity.id
_entity.type
_entity.pdbx_description
1 polymer ?
#
loop_
_entity_poly.entity_id
_entity_poly.type
_entity_poly.pdbx_seq_one_letter_code
_entity_poly.pdbx_strand_id
1 'polypeptide(L)'
;MRRRRALLLAACASACASIALPPAHAATDDDSADRVPRQVVDPVPLKPLPGRLGYAFNKPDILLRQRLFGLAHGVSLLAAGCLDLSEHTVAVQHAYADWHARHAQALEAIVGDLATHYFGAQAGAAQWPDLVQALGLKQDIRLALGGFELSVACATLVAAIAKPRYDLTTLLREEPATALATIDGLPPPATASEKTAAPATAVAPQTTPAPTTESAGPTAPTPSPSSPPYAPSYAPFSHR
;
A
#
# COMPACT_ATOMS: atom_id res chain seq x y z
N MET A 1 10.89 -19.40 31.48
CA MET A 1 10.93 -20.89 31.53
C MET A 1 9.89 -21.44 30.56
N ARG A 2 10.29 -22.42 29.71
CA ARG A 2 9.48 -23.31 28.83
C ARG A 2 8.77 -22.59 27.65
N ARG A 3 9.21 -22.64 26.39
CA ARG A 3 9.51 -23.74 25.42
C ARG A 3 8.39 -24.80 25.28
N ARG A 4 8.09 -25.10 23.99
CA ARG A 4 7.21 -26.14 23.38
C ARG A 4 5.83 -25.58 22.97
N ARG A 5 5.35 -25.65 21.72
CA ARG A 5 5.52 -26.67 20.66
C ARG A 5 5.42 -26.04 19.26
N ALA A 6 6.32 -26.48 18.38
CA ALA A 6 6.11 -26.55 16.94
C ALA A 6 5.51 -27.92 16.59
N LEU A 7 4.64 -28.00 15.57
CA LEU A 7 4.57 -28.99 14.47
C LEU A 7 3.14 -29.24 13.94
N LEU A 8 3.08 -29.33 12.58
CA LEU A 8 2.12 -30.01 11.69
C LEU A 8 0.80 -29.26 11.42
N LEU A 9 0.30 -29.12 10.18
CA LEU A 9 0.46 -29.94 8.96
C LEU A 9 0.60 -29.10 7.68
N ALA A 10 1.41 -29.64 6.77
CA ALA A 10 1.35 -29.38 5.33
C ALA A 10 0.77 -30.62 4.62
N ALA A 11 -0.02 -30.38 3.56
CA ALA A 11 -0.28 -31.26 2.39
C ALA A 11 -1.10 -30.39 1.39
N CYS A 12 -0.96 -30.43 0.07
CA CYS A 12 -0.45 -31.46 -0.83
C CYS A 12 -0.16 -30.81 -2.20
N ALA A 13 0.98 -31.10 -2.83
CA ALA A 13 1.11 -31.07 -4.29
C ALA A 13 2.19 -32.08 -4.68
N SER A 14 1.73 -33.20 -5.22
CA SER A 14 2.54 -34.35 -5.62
C SER A 14 2.78 -34.27 -7.12
N ALA A 15 4.03 -34.14 -7.54
CA ALA A 15 4.49 -34.59 -8.85
C ALA A 15 6.01 -34.73 -8.90
N CYS A 16 6.43 -35.89 -9.40
CA CYS A 16 7.71 -36.22 -10.04
C CYS A 16 8.88 -36.81 -9.22
N ALA A 17 9.19 -38.03 -9.66
CA ALA A 17 10.51 -38.62 -9.91
C ALA A 17 11.22 -39.36 -8.76
N SER A 18 11.09 -40.68 -8.82
CA SER A 18 11.95 -41.68 -8.21
C SER A 18 13.38 -41.57 -8.72
N ILE A 19 14.36 -41.29 -7.84
CA ILE A 19 15.76 -41.67 -8.02
C ILE A 19 16.31 -42.17 -6.68
N ALA A 20 17.03 -43.29 -6.75
CA ALA A 20 17.49 -44.13 -5.66
C ALA A 20 18.53 -43.47 -4.72
N LEU A 21 18.47 -43.85 -3.44
CA LEU A 21 19.45 -43.55 -2.39
C LEU A 21 20.62 -44.55 -2.42
N PRO A 22 21.87 -44.09 -2.21
CA PRO A 22 22.92 -44.86 -1.54
C PRO A 22 23.24 -44.30 -0.13
N PRO A 23 23.95 -45.07 0.72
CA PRO A 23 23.89 -44.95 2.18
C PRO A 23 24.84 -43.90 2.77
N ALA A 24 24.54 -43.58 4.03
CA ALA A 24 25.26 -42.67 4.91
C ALA A 24 26.76 -42.97 5.04
N HIS A 25 27.58 -41.95 4.75
CA HIS A 25 28.92 -41.83 5.31
C HIS A 25 28.97 -40.63 6.24
N ALA A 26 29.30 -40.91 7.50
CA ALA A 26 29.78 -39.93 8.45
C ALA A 26 31.05 -39.28 7.89
N ALA A 27 31.00 -37.96 7.68
CA ALA A 27 32.16 -37.14 7.43
C ALA A 27 32.22 -36.08 8.54
N THR A 28 33.39 -36.04 9.15
CA THR A 28 33.83 -35.26 10.31
C THR A 28 33.72 -33.76 10.11
N ASP A 29 33.42 -33.07 11.22
CA ASP A 29 33.71 -31.66 11.46
C ASP A 29 35.16 -31.31 11.05
N ASP A 30 35.35 -30.50 10.01
CA ASP A 30 36.44 -29.52 9.88
C ASP A 30 36.23 -28.66 8.61
N ASP A 31 35.51 -27.54 8.72
CA ASP A 31 35.64 -26.41 7.78
C ASP A 31 35.20 -25.11 8.46
N SER A 32 36.03 -24.65 9.39
CA SER A 32 35.92 -23.33 10.04
C SER A 32 37.08 -22.44 9.59
N ALA A 33 37.20 -22.15 8.30
CA ALA A 33 38.25 -21.24 7.84
C ALA A 33 38.01 -20.56 6.47
N ASP A 34 36.81 -20.05 6.15
CA ASP A 34 36.74 -18.92 5.18
C ASP A 34 35.43 -18.11 5.18
N ARG A 35 34.85 -17.85 6.36
CA ARG A 35 33.72 -16.92 6.45
C ARG A 35 34.25 -15.48 6.48
N VAL A 36 34.66 -14.97 5.31
CA VAL A 36 34.89 -13.53 5.11
C VAL A 36 33.69 -12.78 5.69
N PRO A 37 33.88 -11.85 6.64
CA PRO A 37 32.80 -11.03 7.14
C PRO A 37 32.20 -10.28 5.97
N ARG A 38 30.98 -10.64 5.56
CA ARG A 38 30.23 -9.92 4.54
C ARG A 38 29.96 -8.55 5.13
N GLN A 39 30.77 -7.56 4.77
CA GLN A 39 30.57 -6.18 5.17
C GLN A 39 29.16 -5.80 4.73
N VAL A 40 28.30 -5.56 5.72
CA VAL A 40 27.01 -4.91 5.51
C VAL A 40 27.36 -3.47 5.21
N VAL A 41 27.53 -3.14 3.94
CA VAL A 41 27.63 -1.76 3.49
C VAL A 41 26.23 -1.18 3.69
N ASP A 42 26.10 -0.20 4.57
CA ASP A 42 24.84 0.52 4.75
C ASP A 42 24.42 1.09 3.38
N PRO A 43 23.19 0.84 2.93
CA PRO A 43 22.74 1.31 1.64
C PRO A 43 22.81 2.85 1.61
N VAL A 44 23.51 3.39 0.60
CA VAL A 44 23.60 4.83 0.39
C VAL A 44 22.19 5.38 0.14
N PRO A 45 21.74 6.40 0.89
CA PRO A 45 20.43 6.99 0.67
C PRO A 45 20.26 7.48 -0.77
N LEU A 46 19.18 7.06 -1.43
CA LEU A 46 18.91 7.47 -2.81
C LEU A 46 18.50 8.94 -2.86
N LYS A 47 19.00 9.64 -3.87
CA LYS A 47 18.66 11.05 -4.09
C LYS A 47 17.67 11.19 -5.24
N PRO A 48 16.43 11.66 -4.99
CA PRO A 48 15.49 11.98 -6.05
C PRO A 48 16.05 13.04 -7.01
N LEU A 49 15.69 12.92 -8.29
CA LEU A 49 16.06 13.88 -9.33
C LEU A 49 15.43 15.26 -9.05
N PRO A 50 16.14 16.36 -9.34
CA PRO A 50 15.64 17.71 -9.12
C PRO A 50 14.30 17.95 -9.82
N GLY A 51 13.36 18.60 -9.11
CA GLY A 51 12.05 18.97 -9.66
C GLY A 51 11.10 17.80 -9.89
N ARG A 52 11.43 16.58 -9.42
CA ARG A 52 10.57 15.40 -9.59
C ARG A 52 9.87 14.94 -8.32
N LEU A 53 10.08 15.60 -7.17
CA LEU A 53 9.40 15.24 -5.92
C LEU A 53 7.89 15.53 -5.97
N GLY A 54 7.12 14.75 -5.24
CA GLY A 54 5.66 14.88 -5.17
C GLY A 54 4.96 14.38 -6.43
N TYR A 55 3.73 14.85 -6.63
CA TYR A 55 2.87 14.43 -7.74
C TYR A 55 3.24 15.12 -9.07
N ALA A 56 3.29 14.33 -10.14
CA ALA A 56 3.69 14.77 -11.47
C ALA A 56 2.46 15.13 -12.31
N PHE A 57 1.76 16.21 -11.95
CA PHE A 57 0.52 16.63 -12.63
C PHE A 57 0.69 16.94 -14.12
N ASN A 58 1.90 17.22 -14.57
CA ASN A 58 2.25 17.43 -15.98
C ASN A 58 2.54 16.13 -16.76
N LYS A 59 2.46 14.96 -16.12
CA LYS A 59 2.72 13.65 -16.71
C LYS A 59 1.61 12.68 -16.32
N PRO A 60 0.49 12.65 -17.08
CA PRO A 60 -0.70 11.90 -16.68
C PRO A 60 -0.44 10.39 -16.50
N ASP A 61 0.47 9.82 -17.29
CA ASP A 61 0.91 8.43 -17.19
C ASP A 61 1.65 8.14 -15.86
N ILE A 62 2.49 9.07 -15.41
CA ILE A 62 3.16 9.00 -14.10
C ILE A 62 2.16 9.25 -12.98
N LEU A 63 1.29 10.25 -13.13
CA LEU A 63 0.28 10.59 -12.14
C LEU A 63 -0.65 9.39 -11.84
N LEU A 64 -1.06 8.65 -12.87
CA LEU A 64 -1.80 7.40 -12.70
C LEU A 64 -1.04 6.40 -11.83
N ARG A 65 0.25 6.17 -12.14
CA ARG A 65 1.09 5.25 -11.35
C ARG A 65 1.27 5.72 -9.91
N GLN A 66 1.44 7.03 -9.69
CA GLN A 66 1.53 7.62 -8.35
C GLN A 66 0.24 7.37 -7.55
N ARG A 67 -0.92 7.52 -8.18
CA ARG A 67 -2.22 7.22 -7.57
C ARG A 67 -2.35 5.74 -7.23
N LEU A 68 -2.02 4.84 -8.15
CA LEU A 68 -2.12 3.40 -7.93
C LEU A 68 -1.11 2.90 -6.88
N PHE A 69 0.11 3.44 -6.87
CA PHE A 69 1.08 3.18 -5.81
C PHE A 69 0.57 3.67 -4.45
N GLY A 70 0.02 4.89 -4.38
CA GLY A 70 -0.59 5.42 -3.16
C GLY A 70 -1.75 4.55 -2.64
N LEU A 71 -2.58 4.03 -3.54
CA LEU A 71 -3.64 3.07 -3.21
C LEU A 71 -3.06 1.79 -2.62
N ALA A 72 -2.08 1.18 -3.28
CA ALA A 72 -1.43 -0.04 -2.81
C ALA A 72 -0.75 0.16 -1.45
N HIS A 73 -0.08 1.30 -1.27
CA HIS A 73 0.55 1.66 -0.01
C HIS A 73 -0.47 1.81 1.12
N GLY A 74 -1.60 2.51 0.87
CA GLY A 74 -2.69 2.62 1.82
C GLY A 74 -3.25 1.26 2.24
N VAL A 75 -3.44 0.34 1.28
CA VAL A 75 -3.86 -1.04 1.56
C VAL A 75 -2.83 -1.77 2.41
N SER A 76 -1.52 -1.64 2.11
CA SER A 76 -0.46 -2.27 2.91
C SER A 76 -0.41 -1.76 4.34
N LEU A 77 -0.59 -0.45 4.56
CA LEU A 77 -0.58 0.16 5.88
C LEU A 77 -1.79 -0.28 6.70
N LEU A 78 -2.97 -0.32 6.07
CA LEU A 78 -4.18 -0.76 6.74
C LEU A 78 -4.11 -2.26 7.07
N ALA A 79 -3.66 -3.09 6.14
CA ALA A 79 -3.45 -4.51 6.40
C ALA A 79 -2.50 -4.73 7.57
N ALA A 80 -1.35 -4.04 7.59
CA ALA A 80 -0.38 -4.12 8.68
C ALA A 80 -0.99 -3.68 10.03
N GLY A 81 -1.70 -2.55 10.07
CA GLY A 81 -2.37 -2.09 11.29
C GLY A 81 -3.42 -3.07 11.81
N CYS A 82 -4.14 -3.75 10.91
CA CYS A 82 -5.13 -4.75 11.30
C CYS A 82 -4.51 -6.03 11.88
N LEU A 83 -3.23 -6.31 11.65
CA LEU A 83 -2.57 -7.47 12.26
C LEU A 83 -2.39 -7.30 13.78
N ASP A 84 -2.40 -6.06 14.28
CA ASP A 84 -2.38 -5.76 15.72
C ASP A 84 -3.70 -6.11 16.42
N LEU A 85 -4.78 -6.37 15.67
CA LEU A 85 -6.11 -6.74 16.19
C LEU A 85 -6.37 -8.24 15.97
N SER A 86 -6.29 -9.01 17.06
CA SER A 86 -6.37 -10.48 17.02
C SER A 86 -7.64 -11.03 16.35
N GLU A 87 -8.77 -10.32 16.44
CA GLU A 87 -10.03 -10.68 15.77
C GLU A 87 -9.92 -10.71 14.25
N HIS A 88 -9.08 -9.85 13.66
CA HIS A 88 -8.99 -9.65 12.21
C HIS A 88 -7.73 -10.26 11.58
N THR A 89 -6.70 -10.59 12.39
CA THR A 89 -5.36 -10.98 11.93
C THR A 89 -5.38 -12.04 10.81
N VAL A 90 -6.04 -13.18 11.03
CA VAL A 90 -5.99 -14.31 10.08
C VAL A 90 -6.68 -13.97 8.76
N ALA A 91 -7.89 -13.40 8.82
CA ALA A 91 -8.66 -13.06 7.64
C ALA A 91 -7.99 -11.97 6.81
N VAL A 92 -7.44 -10.94 7.47
CA VAL A 92 -6.71 -9.85 6.80
C VAL A 92 -5.41 -10.36 6.19
N GLN A 93 -4.64 -11.17 6.92
CA GLN A 93 -3.37 -11.72 6.42
C GLN A 93 -3.60 -12.51 5.12
N HIS A 94 -4.59 -13.41 5.11
CA HIS A 94 -4.91 -14.20 3.92
C HIS A 94 -5.40 -13.33 2.77
N ALA A 95 -6.38 -12.45 3.03
CA ALA A 95 -6.97 -11.60 2.00
C ALA A 95 -5.94 -10.64 1.38
N TYR A 96 -5.05 -10.07 2.19
CA TYR A 96 -3.97 -9.21 1.73
C TYR A 96 -2.94 -9.99 0.91
N ALA A 97 -2.52 -11.18 1.37
CA ALA A 97 -1.59 -12.02 0.63
C ALA A 97 -2.14 -12.40 -0.76
N ASP A 98 -3.41 -12.82 -0.83
CA ASP A 98 -4.08 -13.15 -2.08
C ASP A 98 -4.20 -11.93 -3.00
N TRP A 99 -4.60 -10.78 -2.43
CA TRP A 99 -4.69 -9.53 -3.19
C TRP A 99 -3.33 -9.11 -3.73
N HIS A 100 -2.27 -9.15 -2.92
CA HIS A 100 -0.92 -8.78 -3.34
C HIS A 100 -0.40 -9.72 -4.43
N ALA A 101 -0.62 -11.04 -4.29
CA ALA A 101 -0.21 -12.03 -5.28
C ALA A 101 -0.89 -11.81 -6.65
N ARG A 102 -2.20 -11.52 -6.68
CA ARG A 102 -2.93 -11.22 -7.93
C ARG A 102 -2.43 -9.96 -8.64
N HIS A 103 -1.85 -9.00 -7.91
CA HIS A 103 -1.41 -7.71 -8.45
C HIS A 103 0.12 -7.57 -8.56
N ALA A 104 0.88 -8.64 -8.31
CA ALA A 104 2.34 -8.58 -8.25
C ALA A 104 2.97 -7.94 -9.51
N GLN A 105 2.51 -8.33 -10.70
CA GLN A 105 3.01 -7.77 -11.98
C GLN A 105 2.65 -6.29 -12.14
N ALA A 106 1.43 -5.89 -11.77
CA ALA A 106 1.02 -4.48 -11.85
C ALA A 106 1.82 -3.62 -10.87
N LEU A 107 2.05 -4.12 -9.65
CA LEU A 107 2.88 -3.45 -8.64
C LEU A 107 4.33 -3.32 -9.11
N GLU A 108 4.91 -4.37 -9.68
CA GLU A 108 6.27 -4.35 -10.24
C GLU A 108 6.40 -3.28 -11.33
N ALA A 109 5.47 -3.22 -12.28
CA ALA A 109 5.46 -2.21 -13.33
C ALA A 109 5.33 -0.79 -12.76
N ILE A 110 4.38 -0.57 -11.83
CA ILE A 110 4.18 0.72 -11.16
C ILE A 110 5.45 1.16 -10.42
N VAL A 111 6.04 0.26 -9.62
CA VAL A 111 7.25 0.54 -8.84
C VAL A 111 8.43 0.84 -9.77
N GLY A 112 8.63 0.05 -10.82
CA GLY A 112 9.71 0.26 -11.79
C GLY A 112 9.60 1.59 -12.52
N ASP A 113 8.39 1.95 -12.97
CA ASP A 113 8.15 3.21 -13.69
C ASP A 113 8.32 4.43 -12.76
N LEU A 114 7.83 4.35 -11.52
CA LEU A 114 8.04 5.41 -10.53
C LEU A 114 9.52 5.51 -10.12
N ALA A 115 10.21 4.39 -9.91
CA ALA A 115 11.63 4.38 -9.59
C ALA A 115 12.45 5.06 -10.71
N THR A 116 12.14 4.72 -11.96
CA THR A 116 12.73 5.37 -13.15
C THR A 116 12.42 6.86 -13.17
N HIS A 117 11.19 7.25 -12.87
CA HIS A 117 10.79 8.64 -12.81
C HIS A 117 11.57 9.43 -11.75
N TYR A 118 11.60 8.96 -10.50
CA TYR A 118 12.17 9.71 -9.38
C TYR A 118 13.69 9.62 -9.31
N PHE A 119 14.29 8.49 -9.66
CA PHE A 119 15.70 8.20 -9.37
C PHE A 119 16.57 8.01 -10.62
N GLY A 120 15.96 7.89 -11.81
CA GLY A 120 16.70 7.77 -13.08
C GLY A 120 17.68 6.60 -13.08
N ALA A 121 18.97 6.88 -13.20
CA ALA A 121 20.02 5.84 -13.21
C ALA A 121 20.07 4.99 -11.92
N GLN A 122 19.55 5.51 -10.81
CA GLN A 122 19.49 4.81 -9.52
C GLN A 122 18.21 3.95 -9.35
N ALA A 123 17.34 3.89 -10.36
CA ALA A 123 16.04 3.21 -10.26
C ALA A 123 16.14 1.74 -9.81
N GLY A 124 17.16 1.01 -10.27
CA GLY A 124 17.36 -0.39 -9.89
C GLY A 124 17.69 -0.61 -8.41
N ALA A 125 18.10 0.44 -7.69
CA ALA A 125 18.34 0.39 -6.25
C ALA A 125 17.11 0.82 -5.43
N ALA A 126 16.15 1.52 -6.06
CA ALA A 126 15.00 2.10 -5.37
C ALA A 126 14.07 1.01 -4.79
N GLN A 127 13.74 1.18 -3.53
CA GLN A 127 12.83 0.32 -2.80
C GLN A 127 11.53 1.05 -2.51
N TRP A 128 10.53 0.31 -2.01
CA TRP A 128 9.23 0.85 -1.63
C TRP A 128 9.32 2.09 -0.70
N PRO A 129 10.15 2.12 0.36
CA PRO A 129 10.25 3.29 1.24
C PRO A 129 10.79 4.54 0.54
N ASP A 130 11.69 4.39 -0.44
CA ASP A 130 12.23 5.51 -1.20
C ASP A 130 11.13 6.18 -2.03
N LEU A 131 10.24 5.38 -2.63
CA LEU A 131 9.07 5.88 -3.37
C LEU A 131 8.05 6.55 -2.44
N VAL A 132 7.78 5.98 -1.27
CA VAL A 132 6.92 6.57 -0.24
C VAL A 132 7.45 7.94 0.18
N GLN A 133 8.76 8.06 0.39
CA GLN A 133 9.41 9.34 0.72
C GLN A 133 9.34 10.34 -0.45
N ALA A 134 9.64 9.90 -1.68
CA ALA A 134 9.62 10.77 -2.86
C ALA A 134 8.22 11.34 -3.16
N LEU A 135 7.18 10.57 -2.85
CA LEU A 135 5.77 10.97 -2.95
C LEU A 135 5.25 11.74 -1.74
N GLY A 136 5.99 11.77 -0.63
CA GLY A 136 5.53 12.38 0.62
C GLY A 136 4.34 11.64 1.27
N LEU A 137 4.24 10.33 1.09
CA LEU A 137 3.17 9.53 1.70
C LEU A 137 3.46 9.27 3.18
N LYS A 138 2.39 9.08 3.97
CA LYS A 138 2.50 8.71 5.39
C LYS A 138 2.96 7.26 5.52
N GLN A 139 3.80 6.96 6.51
CA GLN A 139 4.26 5.58 6.79
C GLN A 139 3.52 4.92 7.96
N ASP A 140 2.63 5.65 8.64
CA ASP A 140 1.86 5.16 9.78
C ASP A 140 0.37 5.30 9.47
N ILE A 141 -0.34 4.18 9.57
CA ILE A 141 -1.78 4.11 9.33
C ILE A 141 -2.57 4.97 10.32
N ARG A 142 -2.12 5.12 11.57
CA ARG A 142 -2.83 5.92 12.59
C ARG A 142 -2.84 7.39 12.21
N LEU A 143 -1.74 7.88 11.65
CA LEU A 143 -1.65 9.24 11.12
C LEU A 143 -2.50 9.43 9.85
N ALA A 144 -2.69 8.36 9.07
CA ALA A 144 -3.49 8.39 7.85
C ALA A 144 -5.01 8.28 8.11
N LEU A 145 -5.43 7.53 9.14
CA LEU A 145 -6.82 7.38 9.53
C LEU A 145 -7.38 8.62 10.25
N GLY A 146 -6.52 9.42 10.88
CA GLY A 146 -6.94 10.59 11.64
C GLY A 146 -7.81 10.18 12.84
N GLY A 147 -9.08 10.61 12.82
CA GLY A 147 -10.07 10.25 13.86
C GLY A 147 -10.87 8.98 13.57
N PHE A 148 -10.59 8.27 12.48
CA PHE A 148 -11.31 7.05 12.12
C PHE A 148 -10.78 5.84 12.90
N GLU A 149 -11.68 5.06 13.47
CA GLU A 149 -11.35 3.88 14.26
C GLU A 149 -10.76 2.75 13.39
N LEU A 150 -9.59 2.24 13.79
CA LEU A 150 -8.88 1.19 13.07
C LEU A 150 -9.72 -0.10 13.00
N SER A 151 -10.42 -0.46 14.08
CA SER A 151 -11.28 -1.65 14.13
C SER A 151 -12.36 -1.65 13.06
N VAL A 152 -13.01 -0.51 12.82
CA VAL A 152 -14.05 -0.34 11.79
C VAL A 152 -13.44 -0.51 10.38
N ALA A 153 -12.25 0.03 10.16
CA ALA A 153 -11.54 -0.14 8.89
C ALA A 153 -11.17 -1.62 8.66
N CYS A 154 -10.69 -2.30 9.69
CA CYS A 154 -10.31 -3.72 9.64
C CYS A 154 -11.49 -4.65 9.38
N ALA A 155 -12.64 -4.38 10.01
CA ALA A 155 -13.87 -5.15 9.81
C ALA A 155 -14.35 -5.17 8.34
N THR A 156 -14.02 -4.13 7.57
CA THR A 156 -14.45 -4.01 6.16
C THR A 156 -13.35 -4.27 5.13
N LEU A 157 -12.09 -4.40 5.56
CA LEU A 157 -10.93 -4.45 4.67
C LEU A 157 -11.02 -5.60 3.65
N VAL A 158 -11.35 -6.81 4.11
CA VAL A 158 -11.43 -8.02 3.26
C VAL A 158 -12.42 -7.81 2.09
N ALA A 159 -13.63 -7.34 2.42
CA ALA A 159 -14.65 -7.06 1.42
C ALA A 159 -14.30 -5.85 0.55
N ALA A 160 -13.57 -4.87 1.09
CA ALA A 160 -13.16 -3.68 0.36
C ALA A 160 -12.14 -4.03 -0.74
N ILE A 161 -11.04 -4.72 -0.42
CA ILE A 161 -9.95 -5.00 -1.37
C ILE A 161 -10.32 -6.00 -2.48
N ALA A 162 -11.47 -6.66 -2.36
CA ALA A 162 -12.05 -7.48 -3.43
C ALA A 162 -12.78 -6.66 -4.51
N LYS A 163 -13.05 -5.36 -4.27
CA LYS A 163 -13.82 -4.52 -5.22
C LYS A 163 -12.95 -4.06 -6.40
N PRO A 164 -13.57 -3.79 -7.58
CA PRO A 164 -12.84 -3.35 -8.78
C PRO A 164 -11.97 -2.10 -8.59
N ARG A 165 -12.34 -1.21 -7.67
CA ARG A 165 -11.55 -0.02 -7.33
C ARG A 165 -10.17 -0.32 -6.69
N TYR A 166 -9.89 -1.58 -6.34
CA TYR A 166 -8.59 -2.05 -5.87
C TYR A 166 -7.97 -3.09 -6.82
N ASP A 167 -8.53 -3.27 -8.01
CA ASP A 167 -7.92 -4.08 -9.06
C ASP A 167 -6.88 -3.24 -9.81
N LEU A 168 -5.63 -3.32 -9.36
CA LEU A 168 -4.55 -2.52 -9.92
C LEU A 168 -4.26 -2.86 -11.38
N THR A 169 -4.47 -4.13 -11.77
CA THR A 169 -4.20 -4.60 -13.13
C THR A 169 -5.19 -3.99 -14.11
N THR A 170 -6.47 -3.99 -13.75
CA THR A 170 -7.54 -3.40 -14.55
C THR A 170 -7.38 -1.88 -14.60
N LEU A 171 -7.16 -1.22 -13.46
CA LEU A 171 -6.97 0.23 -13.41
C LEU A 171 -5.77 0.71 -14.23
N LEU A 172 -4.64 0.00 -14.16
CA LEU A 172 -3.45 0.35 -14.94
C LEU A 172 -3.68 0.24 -16.46
N ARG A 173 -4.55 -0.68 -16.89
CA ARG A 173 -4.87 -0.90 -18.30
C ARG A 173 -5.90 0.09 -18.85
N GLU A 174 -6.93 0.39 -18.06
CA GLU A 174 -8.14 1.07 -18.55
C GLU A 174 -8.15 2.58 -18.28
N GLU A 175 -7.58 3.05 -17.17
CA GLU A 175 -7.58 4.48 -16.83
C GLU A 175 -6.77 5.37 -17.79
N PRO A 176 -5.66 4.94 -18.44
CA PRO A 176 -4.98 5.77 -19.43
C PRO A 176 -5.90 6.21 -20.58
N ALA A 177 -6.76 5.30 -21.06
CA ALA A 177 -7.68 5.58 -22.16
C ALA A 177 -8.77 6.59 -21.74
N THR A 178 -9.30 6.45 -20.52
CA THR A 178 -10.30 7.37 -19.96
C THR A 178 -9.72 8.77 -19.71
N ALA A 179 -8.48 8.84 -19.22
CA ALA A 179 -7.79 10.11 -18.99
C ALA A 179 -7.51 10.85 -20.31
N LEU A 180 -7.07 10.14 -21.35
CA LEU A 180 -6.84 10.72 -22.68
C LEU A 180 -8.15 11.17 -23.34
N ALA A 181 -9.21 10.37 -23.28
CA ALA A 181 -10.53 10.75 -23.81
C ALA A 181 -11.07 12.04 -23.17
N THR A 182 -10.84 12.22 -21.87
CA THR A 182 -11.27 13.43 -21.14
C THR A 182 -10.51 14.68 -21.57
N ILE A 183 -9.22 14.55 -21.91
CA ILE A 183 -8.38 15.67 -22.39
C ILE A 183 -8.79 16.09 -23.81
N ASP A 184 -9.18 15.13 -24.66
CA ASP A 184 -9.65 15.38 -26.02
C ASP A 184 -11.09 15.91 -26.08
N GLY A 185 -11.72 16.19 -24.93
CA GLY A 185 -13.11 16.64 -24.85
C GLY A 185 -14.12 15.58 -25.28
N LEU A 186 -13.70 14.32 -25.40
CA LEU A 186 -14.62 13.20 -25.61
C LEU A 186 -15.31 12.90 -24.27
N PRO A 187 -16.65 12.76 -24.25
CA PRO A 187 -17.34 12.34 -23.04
C PRO A 187 -16.77 10.98 -22.60
N PRO A 188 -16.54 10.78 -21.29
CA PRO A 188 -16.11 9.48 -20.79
C PRO A 188 -17.10 8.41 -21.25
N PRO A 189 -16.65 7.17 -21.54
CA PRO A 189 -17.55 6.11 -21.94
C PRO A 189 -18.63 5.98 -20.86
N ALA A 190 -19.89 6.16 -21.26
CA ALA A 190 -21.03 6.12 -20.36
C ALA A 190 -20.98 4.81 -19.57
N THR A 191 -20.54 4.88 -18.31
CA THR A 191 -20.73 3.78 -17.39
C THR A 191 -22.23 3.60 -17.27
N ALA A 192 -22.73 2.47 -17.76
CA ALA A 192 -24.13 2.08 -17.68
C ALA A 192 -24.55 1.92 -16.22
N SER A 193 -24.84 3.05 -15.57
CA SER A 193 -25.48 3.17 -14.26
C SER A 193 -26.33 4.44 -14.26
N GLU A 194 -27.16 4.62 -15.28
CA GLU A 194 -28.24 5.59 -15.21
C GLU A 194 -29.49 4.99 -15.83
N LYS A 195 -30.12 4.10 -15.06
CA LYS A 195 -31.52 3.74 -15.27
C LYS A 195 -32.30 4.21 -14.05
N THR A 196 -32.96 5.35 -14.25
CA THR A 196 -34.17 5.82 -13.56
C THR A 196 -33.95 6.47 -12.19
N ALA A 197 -33.55 7.74 -12.21
CA ALA A 197 -34.05 8.71 -11.24
C ALA A 197 -35.25 9.43 -11.85
N ALA A 198 -36.43 9.19 -11.31
CA ALA A 198 -37.64 9.96 -11.61
C ALA A 198 -37.48 11.41 -11.09
N PRO A 199 -38.06 12.42 -11.75
CA PRO A 199 -37.86 13.81 -11.39
C PRO A 199 -38.56 14.14 -10.07
N ALA A 200 -37.78 14.53 -9.06
CA ALA A 200 -38.30 15.19 -7.87
C ALA A 200 -38.71 16.62 -8.24
N THR A 201 -40.00 16.88 -8.09
CA THR A 201 -40.68 18.16 -8.29
C THR A 201 -40.01 19.29 -7.52
N ALA A 202 -39.82 20.41 -8.22
CA ALA A 202 -39.33 21.68 -7.69
C ALA A 202 -40.22 22.21 -6.56
N VAL A 203 -39.60 22.68 -5.47
CA VAL A 203 -40.21 23.60 -4.51
C VAL A 203 -39.34 24.86 -4.44
N ALA A 204 -39.99 25.98 -4.67
CA ALA A 204 -39.45 27.34 -4.77
C ALA A 204 -38.98 27.89 -3.39
N PRO A 205 -38.20 28.99 -3.37
CA PRO A 205 -37.44 29.45 -2.21
C PRO A 205 -38.30 30.20 -1.20
N GLN A 206 -38.03 30.02 0.10
CA GLN A 206 -38.62 30.86 1.14
C GLN A 206 -37.56 31.61 1.95
N THR A 207 -37.95 32.84 2.22
CA THR A 207 -37.25 34.03 2.66
C THR A 207 -36.90 33.98 4.15
N THR A 208 -35.77 34.61 4.50
CA THR A 208 -35.34 34.98 5.86
C THR A 208 -36.40 35.79 6.62
N PRO A 209 -36.39 35.76 7.97
CA PRO A 209 -35.82 36.91 8.67
C PRO A 209 -34.98 36.54 9.93
N ALA A 210 -33.97 37.37 10.20
CA ALA A 210 -33.27 37.45 11.49
C ALA A 210 -34.16 38.16 12.54
N PRO A 211 -33.84 38.14 13.86
CA PRO A 211 -32.88 39.15 14.35
C PRO A 211 -32.05 38.81 15.64
N THR A 212 -30.96 39.59 15.81
CA THR A 212 -30.34 40.17 17.03
C THR A 212 -29.55 39.32 18.06
N THR A 213 -28.23 39.48 17.99
CA THR A 213 -27.23 39.88 19.02
C THR A 213 -27.22 39.22 20.42
N GLU A 214 -26.09 38.63 20.85
CA GLU A 214 -25.30 39.07 22.02
C GLU A 214 -23.92 38.38 22.15
N SER A 215 -22.99 39.17 22.69
CA SER A 215 -21.55 39.06 22.94
C SER A 215 -21.08 37.92 23.86
N ALA A 216 -19.87 37.38 23.62
CA ALA A 216 -18.76 37.27 24.60
C ALA A 216 -17.56 36.50 24.01
N GLY A 217 -16.35 37.02 24.28
CA GLY A 217 -15.07 36.58 23.69
C GLY A 217 -14.35 35.42 24.38
N PRO A 218 -13.01 35.33 24.26
CA PRO A 218 -12.35 34.14 23.68
C PRO A 218 -11.55 33.31 24.70
N THR A 219 -11.20 32.06 24.35
CA THR A 219 -10.11 31.34 25.03
C THR A 219 -9.34 30.45 24.04
N ALA A 220 -8.05 30.74 23.91
CA ALA A 220 -7.09 29.99 23.11
C ALA A 220 -6.64 28.69 23.82
N PRO A 221 -6.22 27.65 23.09
CA PRO A 221 -5.41 26.58 23.65
C PRO A 221 -3.93 26.70 23.24
N THR A 222 -3.07 26.62 24.25
CA THR A 222 -1.61 26.49 24.19
C THR A 222 -1.19 25.14 23.60
N PRO A 223 -0.11 25.05 22.79
CA PRO A 223 0.47 23.78 22.35
C PRO A 223 1.46 23.25 23.40
N SER A 224 1.50 21.92 23.60
CA SER A 224 2.56 21.24 24.34
C SER A 224 3.23 20.15 23.50
N PRO A 225 4.54 19.89 23.66
CA PRO A 225 5.35 19.22 22.64
C PRO A 225 5.79 17.79 23.00
N SER A 226 6.27 17.10 21.96
CA SER A 226 7.29 16.04 21.99
C SER A 226 6.90 14.62 22.43
N SER A 227 6.95 13.69 21.47
CA SER A 227 7.33 12.29 21.70
C SER A 227 8.22 11.79 20.56
N PRO A 228 9.21 10.92 20.84
CA PRO A 228 10.33 10.59 19.95
C PRO A 228 9.96 9.62 18.82
N PRO A 229 10.77 9.53 17.74
CA PRO A 229 10.49 8.63 16.63
C PRO A 229 10.76 7.16 17.00
N TYR A 230 9.72 6.33 16.90
CA TYR A 230 9.83 4.87 16.86
C TYR A 230 9.87 4.45 15.39
N ALA A 231 10.96 3.82 14.95
CA ALA A 231 11.10 3.26 13.61
C ALA A 231 10.82 1.74 13.66
N PRO A 232 9.74 1.23 13.06
CA PRO A 232 9.63 -0.19 12.80
C PRO A 232 10.40 -0.55 11.52
N SER A 233 11.38 -1.43 11.68
CA SER A 233 12.15 -2.03 10.60
C SER A 233 11.26 -2.99 9.80
N TYR A 234 10.96 -2.66 8.55
CA TYR A 234 10.29 -3.57 7.63
C TYR A 234 11.31 -4.60 7.14
N ALA A 235 11.28 -5.80 7.70
CA ALA A 235 12.03 -6.93 7.15
C ALA A 235 11.26 -7.52 5.95
N PRO A 236 11.94 -7.85 4.84
CA PRO A 236 11.32 -8.52 3.70
C PRO A 236 10.96 -9.96 4.08
N PHE A 237 9.70 -10.35 3.88
CA PHE A 237 9.26 -11.74 3.93
C PHE A 237 10.02 -12.54 2.87
N SER A 238 11.11 -13.19 3.29
CA SER A 238 11.86 -14.12 2.46
C SER A 238 11.18 -15.48 2.57
N HIS A 239 10.60 -15.94 1.47
CA HIS A 239 10.15 -17.32 1.32
C HIS A 239 11.36 -18.27 1.39
N ARG A 240 11.32 -19.24 2.29
CA ARG A 240 12.06 -20.49 2.21
C ARG A 240 11.08 -21.63 2.41
#